data_AF-A0A955IT57-F1
#
_entry.id   AF-A0A955IT57-F1
#
_cell.length_a   1.000
_cell.length_b   1.000
_cell.length_c   1.000
_cell.angle_alpha   90.00
_cell.angle_beta   90.00
_cell.angle_gamma   90.00
#
_symmetry.space_group_name_H-M   'P 1'
#
loop_
_entity.id
_entity.type
_entity.pdbx_description
1 polymer ?
#
loop_
_entity_poly.entity_id
_entity_poly.type
_entity_poly.pdbx_seq_one_letter_code
_entity_poly.pdbx_strand_id
1 'polypeptide(L)'
;SRVIRACERVGLRVPEDVAVLGVDDNELVCEHLSVPLSSVGLDLEMWGAMAAARLGALMDRPAGAPPPEPTLELFAPRQIVTRQSTDILAVAHPDVAAAAKYIATHFASRLTARDVIDQSRLSGSGLKQAFRTHLRRSISDEIQRVRLEAVRRLLVETDWTLDRIASDVGLGDVRNLHRLFDRFEQESPTEYRRQRQGNGRLARAAHDDERGAP
;
A
#
# COMPACT_ATOMS: atom_id res chain seq x y z
N SER A 1 12.12 7.40 -5.96
CA SER A 1 13.24 6.45 -5.97
C SER A 1 14.12 6.64 -7.21
N ARG A 2 15.45 6.67 -7.04
CA ARG A 2 16.39 6.67 -8.18
C ARG A 2 16.30 5.38 -9.02
N VAL A 3 15.85 4.28 -8.40
CA VAL A 3 15.68 2.97 -9.04
C VAL A 3 14.52 3.01 -10.05
N ILE A 4 13.34 3.48 -9.66
CA ILE A 4 12.18 3.59 -10.58
C ILE A 4 12.54 4.44 -11.81
N ARG A 5 13.15 5.61 -11.61
CA ARG A 5 13.63 6.46 -12.73
C ARG A 5 14.75 5.82 -13.55
N ALA A 6 15.51 4.88 -13.00
CA ALA A 6 16.51 4.13 -13.75
C ALA A 6 15.84 3.08 -14.63
N CYS A 7 14.87 2.33 -14.10
CA CYS A 7 14.05 1.37 -14.86
C CYS A 7 13.39 2.05 -16.07
N GLU A 8 12.75 3.21 -15.87
CA GLU A 8 12.13 3.98 -16.95
C GLU A 8 13.11 4.34 -18.07
N ARG A 9 14.32 4.81 -17.72
CA ARG A 9 15.35 5.21 -18.70
C ARG A 9 15.87 4.05 -19.55
N VAL A 10 15.82 2.82 -19.03
CA VAL A 10 16.24 1.61 -19.76
C VAL A 10 15.06 0.83 -20.33
N GLY A 11 13.84 1.36 -20.23
CA GLY A 11 12.63 0.74 -20.76
C GLY A 11 12.12 -0.47 -19.97
N LEU A 12 12.60 -0.67 -18.74
CA LEU A 12 12.07 -1.70 -17.83
C LEU A 12 10.82 -1.19 -17.13
N ARG A 13 9.77 -2.00 -17.12
CA ARG A 13 8.50 -1.69 -16.48
C ARG A 13 8.54 -2.13 -15.02
N VAL A 14 7.98 -1.29 -14.16
CA VAL A 14 7.80 -1.56 -12.74
C VAL A 14 6.30 -1.60 -12.49
N PRO A 15 5.75 -2.72 -11.99
CA PRO A 15 6.44 -3.88 -11.41
C PRO A 15 6.72 -5.05 -12.38
N GLU A 16 6.29 -4.99 -13.64
CA GLU A 16 6.20 -6.17 -14.52
C GLU A 16 7.53 -6.83 -14.85
N ASP A 17 8.58 -6.04 -15.10
CA ASP A 17 9.91 -6.55 -15.42
C ASP A 17 10.80 -6.55 -14.17
N VAL A 18 10.62 -5.58 -13.27
CA VAL A 18 11.34 -5.45 -12.01
C VAL A 18 10.41 -4.94 -10.90
N ALA A 19 10.28 -5.69 -9.81
CA ALA A 19 9.64 -5.22 -8.59
C ALA A 19 10.61 -4.39 -7.75
N VAL A 20 10.13 -3.28 -7.17
CA VAL A 20 10.94 -2.37 -6.36
C VAL A 20 10.29 -2.20 -4.99
N LEU A 21 11.00 -2.59 -3.92
CA LEU A 21 10.59 -2.38 -2.53
C LEU A 21 11.52 -1.35 -1.88
N GLY A 22 10.93 -0.32 -1.27
CA GLY A 22 11.61 0.71 -0.49
C GLY A 22 11.68 0.39 1.00
N VAL A 23 12.24 1.32 1.76
CA VAL A 23 12.29 1.35 3.23
C VAL A 23 11.88 2.76 3.69
N ASP A 24 11.48 2.88 4.96
CA ASP A 24 11.07 4.13 5.65
C ASP A 24 9.58 4.48 5.48
N ASP A 25 8.97 4.14 4.35
CA ASP A 25 7.54 4.41 4.05
C ASP A 25 7.16 5.90 4.18
N ASN A 26 8.08 6.78 3.77
CA ASN A 26 7.78 8.20 3.68
C ASN A 26 6.68 8.44 2.64
N GLU A 27 5.47 8.77 3.10
CA GLU A 27 4.25 8.88 2.29
C GLU A 27 4.40 9.88 1.13
N LEU A 28 5.00 11.04 1.38
CA LEU A 28 5.24 12.06 0.34
C LEU A 28 6.14 11.54 -0.77
N VAL A 29 7.15 10.74 -0.44
CA VAL A 29 8.04 10.13 -1.42
C VAL A 29 7.39 8.93 -2.09
N CYS A 30 6.66 8.10 -1.35
CA CYS A 30 6.15 6.83 -1.87
C CYS A 30 4.95 7.02 -2.80
N GLU A 31 4.07 7.99 -2.53
CA GLU A 31 2.85 8.22 -3.34
C GLU A 31 3.10 9.09 -4.58
N HIS A 32 4.12 9.97 -4.59
CA HIS A 32 4.33 10.96 -5.67
C HIS A 32 5.37 10.52 -6.71
N LEU A 33 5.69 9.23 -6.77
CA LEU A 33 6.51 8.67 -7.83
C LEU A 33 5.64 8.31 -9.03
N SER A 34 6.25 8.23 -10.21
CA SER A 34 5.59 7.77 -11.43
C SER A 34 4.97 6.38 -11.28
N VAL A 35 5.54 5.55 -10.40
CA VAL A 35 4.95 4.31 -9.88
C VAL A 35 5.00 4.38 -8.35
N PRO A 36 3.85 4.38 -7.65
CA PRO A 36 3.81 4.40 -6.18
C PRO A 36 4.65 3.28 -5.56
N LEU A 37 5.54 3.64 -4.64
CA LEU A 37 6.58 2.76 -4.11
C LEU A 37 6.11 1.99 -2.87
N SER A 38 6.04 0.67 -2.97
CA SER A 38 5.90 -0.19 -1.80
C SER A 38 7.10 -0.01 -0.88
N SER A 39 6.89 -0.04 0.42
CA SER A 39 7.98 0.21 1.38
C SER A 39 7.84 -0.61 2.65
N VAL A 40 8.96 -0.94 3.27
CA VAL A 40 9.00 -1.44 4.65
C VAL A 40 8.77 -0.26 5.60
N GLY A 41 7.66 -0.29 6.32
CA GLY A 41 7.32 0.68 7.35
C GLY A 41 8.10 0.38 8.64
N LEU A 42 8.80 1.39 9.14
CA LEU A 42 9.56 1.33 10.39
C LEU A 42 8.78 2.06 11.48
N ASP A 43 8.94 1.62 12.73
CA ASP A 43 8.36 2.30 13.88
C ASP A 43 9.41 3.25 14.49
N LEU A 44 9.74 4.30 13.73
CA LEU A 44 10.81 5.24 14.10
C LEU A 44 10.48 6.00 15.39
N GLU A 45 9.20 6.22 15.68
CA GLU A 45 8.75 6.85 16.92
C GLU A 45 9.07 5.97 18.12
N MET A 46 8.70 4.69 18.08
CA MET A 46 9.06 3.73 19.13
C MET A 46 10.58 3.64 19.30
N TRP A 47 11.32 3.54 18.20
CA TRP A 47 12.78 3.44 18.25
C TRP A 47 13.43 4.69 18.84
N GLY A 48 12.93 5.87 18.47
CA GLY A 48 13.38 7.15 19.00
C GLY A 48 13.09 7.29 20.50
N ALA A 49 11.88 6.91 20.94
CA ALA A 49 11.51 6.90 22.36
C ALA A 49 12.41 5.96 23.17
N MET A 50 12.68 4.76 22.66
CA MET A 50 13.61 3.81 23.30
C MET A 50 15.04 4.35 23.37
N ALA A 51 15.53 4.97 22.29
CA ALA A 51 16.85 5.59 22.26
C ALA A 51 16.96 6.73 23.28
N ALA A 52 15.95 7.59 23.37
CA ALA A 52 15.90 8.68 24.34
C ALA A 52 15.85 8.17 25.79
N ALA A 53 15.01 7.16 26.08
CA ALA A 53 14.95 6.54 27.40
C ALA A 53 16.30 5.93 27.80
N ARG A 54 16.98 5.29 26.85
CA ARG A 54 18.30 4.71 27.09
C ARG A 54 19.37 5.77 27.32
N LEU A 55 19.33 6.88 26.58
CA LEU A 55 20.20 8.03 26.84
C LEU A 55 19.94 8.62 28.22
N GLY A 56 18.69 8.79 28.63
CA GLY A 56 18.33 9.25 29.97
C GLY A 56 18.95 8.37 31.06
N ALA A 57 18.80 7.05 30.93
CA ALA A 57 19.40 6.10 31.85
C ALA A 57 20.94 6.16 31.87
N LEU A 58 21.60 6.58 30.78
CA LEU A 58 23.04 6.81 30.75
C LEU A 58 23.44 8.12 31.44
N MET A 59 22.64 9.16 31.30
CA MET A 59 22.87 10.47 31.92
C MET A 59 22.71 10.42 33.44
N ASP A 60 21.79 9.59 33.94
CA ASP A 60 21.55 9.40 35.38
C ASP A 60 22.60 8.52 36.07
N ARG A 61 23.61 8.04 35.33
CA ARG A 61 24.64 7.17 35.90
C ARG A 61 25.58 7.95 36.81
N PRO A 62 26.00 7.34 37.94
CA PRO A 62 26.98 7.97 38.80
C PRO A 62 28.29 8.22 38.05
N ALA A 63 28.90 9.38 38.32
CA ALA A 63 30.19 9.75 37.77
C ALA A 63 31.25 8.70 38.11
N GLY A 64 31.99 8.24 37.09
CA GLY A 64 33.02 7.19 37.24
C GLY A 64 32.49 5.77 37.12
N ALA A 65 31.18 5.55 36.93
CA ALA A 65 30.66 4.24 36.60
C ALA A 65 31.22 3.76 35.24
N PRO A 66 31.62 2.48 35.11
CA PRO A 66 32.16 1.96 33.86
C PRO A 66 31.10 2.04 32.74
N PRO A 67 31.47 2.40 31.50
CA PRO A 67 30.51 2.46 30.41
C PRO A 67 29.82 1.11 30.22
N PRO A 68 28.50 1.09 29.95
CA PRO A 68 27.82 -0.17 29.69
C PRO A 68 28.37 -0.77 28.39
N GLU A 69 28.34 -2.09 28.31
CA GLU A 69 28.69 -2.76 27.07
C GLU A 69 27.72 -2.35 25.94
N PRO A 70 28.23 -2.14 24.72
CA PRO A 70 27.39 -1.85 23.57
C PRO A 70 26.51 -3.06 23.27
N THR A 71 25.20 -2.91 23.44
CA THR A 71 24.24 -3.94 23.04
C THR A 71 23.64 -3.58 21.70
N LEU A 72 23.61 -4.55 20.79
CA LEU A 72 22.89 -4.42 19.52
C LEU A 72 21.47 -4.97 19.71
N GLU A 73 20.48 -4.08 19.66
CA GLU A 73 19.08 -4.43 19.79
C GLU A 73 18.41 -4.38 18.41
N LEU A 74 17.82 -5.51 18.00
CA LEU A 74 17.17 -5.64 16.69
C LEU A 74 15.67 -5.49 16.85
N PHE A 75 15.09 -4.63 16.01
CA PHE A 75 13.65 -4.42 15.96
C PHE A 75 13.08 -4.95 14.65
N ALA A 76 11.96 -5.65 14.75
CA ALA A 76 11.21 -6.05 13.58
C ALA A 76 10.60 -4.79 12.90
N PRO A 77 10.56 -4.74 11.56
CA PRO A 77 9.79 -3.73 10.86
C PRO A 77 8.30 -3.85 11.22
N ARG A 78 7.59 -2.72 11.21
CA ARG A 78 6.18 -2.66 11.62
C ARG A 78 5.28 -3.39 10.64
N GLN A 79 5.46 -3.12 9.35
CA GLN A 79 4.69 -3.74 8.26
C GLN A 79 5.37 -3.51 6.91
N ILE A 80 4.93 -4.26 5.90
CA ILE A 80 5.18 -3.92 4.50
C ILE A 80 3.97 -3.15 4.01
N VAL A 81 4.17 -1.92 3.56
CA VAL A 81 3.14 -1.12 2.89
C VAL A 81 3.24 -1.39 1.39
N THR A 82 2.29 -2.16 0.89
CA THR A 82 2.23 -2.57 -0.51
C THR A 82 1.63 -1.47 -1.38
N ARG A 83 2.30 -1.13 -2.48
CA ARG A 83 1.85 -0.22 -3.54
C ARG A 83 2.20 -0.80 -4.91
N GLN A 84 2.00 -0.02 -5.96
CA GLN A 84 2.13 -0.46 -7.36
C GLN A 84 3.53 -1.02 -7.68
N SER A 85 4.61 -0.52 -7.07
CA SER A 85 5.97 -0.91 -7.43
C SER A 85 6.34 -2.36 -7.09
N THR A 86 5.56 -3.02 -6.23
CA THR A 86 5.64 -4.48 -6.01
C THR A 86 4.31 -5.17 -6.27
N ASP A 87 3.33 -4.46 -6.83
CA ASP A 87 2.06 -5.09 -7.14
C ASP A 87 2.32 -6.19 -8.18
N ILE A 88 1.71 -7.35 -8.01
CA ILE A 88 2.10 -8.57 -8.70
C ILE A 88 1.54 -8.55 -10.13
N LEU A 89 2.11 -7.69 -10.98
CA LEU A 89 1.97 -7.75 -12.43
C LEU A 89 3.26 -8.23 -13.11
N ALA A 90 4.26 -8.68 -12.35
CA ALA A 90 5.33 -9.57 -12.84
C ALA A 90 4.80 -10.98 -13.15
N VAL A 91 3.63 -11.06 -13.79
CA VAL A 91 3.10 -12.32 -14.28
C VAL A 91 3.82 -12.62 -15.59
N ALA A 92 4.67 -13.64 -15.58
CA ALA A 92 5.39 -14.10 -16.77
C ALA A 92 4.44 -14.44 -17.95
N HIS A 93 3.17 -14.73 -17.67
CA HIS A 93 2.17 -15.00 -18.69
C HIS A 93 1.60 -13.70 -19.29
N PRO A 94 1.87 -13.40 -20.58
CA PRO A 94 1.52 -12.12 -21.20
C PRO A 94 0.02 -11.82 -21.20
N ASP A 95 -0.84 -12.83 -21.46
CA ASP A 95 -2.30 -12.61 -21.44
C ASP A 95 -2.86 -12.34 -20.04
N VAL A 96 -2.25 -12.90 -18.99
CA VAL A 96 -2.67 -12.62 -17.60
C VAL A 96 -2.24 -11.21 -17.20
N ALA A 97 -1.01 -10.81 -17.56
CA ALA A 97 -0.55 -9.44 -17.35
C ALA A 97 -1.43 -8.42 -18.09
N ALA A 98 -1.79 -8.69 -19.35
CA ALA A 98 -2.69 -7.84 -20.13
C ALA A 98 -4.09 -7.76 -19.52
N ALA A 99 -4.66 -8.88 -19.09
CA ALA A 99 -5.97 -8.91 -18.43
C ALA A 99 -5.96 -8.17 -17.09
N ALA A 100 -4.93 -8.34 -16.28
CA ALA A 100 -4.81 -7.65 -15.00
C ALA A 100 -4.59 -6.13 -15.18
N LYS A 101 -3.82 -5.71 -16.21
CA LYS A 101 -3.74 -4.30 -16.62
C LYS A 101 -5.10 -3.74 -17.06
N TYR A 102 -5.87 -4.53 -17.83
CA TYR A 102 -7.21 -4.14 -18.24
C TYR A 102 -8.12 -3.91 -17.03
N ILE A 103 -8.07 -4.81 -16.04
CA ILE A 103 -8.77 -4.65 -14.76
C ILE A 103 -8.34 -3.35 -14.06
N ALA A 104 -7.04 -3.13 -13.88
CA ALA A 104 -6.50 -1.94 -13.21
C ALA A 104 -6.94 -0.62 -13.86
N THR A 105 -7.24 -0.63 -15.16
CA THR A 105 -7.67 0.56 -15.90
C THR A 105 -9.20 0.74 -15.89
N HIS A 106 -9.97 -0.34 -15.77
CA HIS A 106 -11.43 -0.32 -15.97
C HIS A 106 -12.24 -0.71 -14.73
N PHE A 107 -11.61 -0.98 -13.58
CA PHE A 107 -12.28 -1.47 -12.37
C PHE A 107 -13.42 -0.56 -11.87
N ALA A 108 -13.31 0.75 -12.10
CA ALA A 108 -14.29 1.77 -11.70
C ALA A 108 -15.62 1.67 -12.46
N SER A 109 -15.62 1.03 -13.64
CA SER A 109 -16.84 0.75 -14.39
C SER A 109 -17.57 -0.49 -13.83
N ARG A 110 -18.73 -0.86 -14.41
CA ARG A 110 -19.41 -2.14 -14.13
C ARG A 110 -18.67 -3.35 -14.72
N LEU A 111 -17.35 -3.40 -14.52
CA LEU A 111 -16.48 -4.45 -15.01
C LEU A 111 -16.81 -5.80 -14.37
N THR A 112 -17.00 -6.81 -15.21
CA THR A 112 -17.23 -8.20 -14.82
C THR A 112 -16.08 -9.10 -15.28
N ALA A 113 -15.99 -10.30 -14.70
CA ALA A 113 -15.03 -11.29 -15.16
C ALA A 113 -15.25 -11.72 -16.62
N ARG A 114 -16.49 -11.60 -17.13
CA ARG A 114 -16.79 -11.89 -18.54
C ARG A 114 -16.17 -10.83 -19.45
N ASP A 115 -16.27 -9.56 -19.10
CA ASP A 115 -15.69 -8.47 -19.90
C ASP A 115 -14.16 -8.62 -20.01
N VAL A 116 -13.50 -9.06 -18.93
CA VAL A 116 -12.06 -9.34 -18.93
C VAL A 116 -11.71 -10.54 -19.83
N ILE A 117 -12.55 -11.57 -19.83
CA ILE A 117 -12.40 -12.74 -20.71
C ILE A 117 -12.57 -12.34 -22.16
N ASP A 118 -13.60 -11.55 -22.47
CA ASP A 118 -13.94 -11.14 -23.83
C ASP A 118 -12.86 -10.22 -24.43
N GLN A 119 -12.09 -9.52 -23.59
CA GLN A 119 -10.93 -8.71 -24.01
C GLN A 119 -9.63 -9.52 -24.17
N SER A 120 -9.61 -10.79 -23.76
CA SER A 120 -8.42 -11.65 -23.80
C SER A 120 -8.27 -12.41 -25.11
N ARG A 121 -7.03 -12.78 -25.44
CA ARG A 121 -6.72 -13.66 -26.59
C ARG A 121 -6.94 -15.14 -26.26
N LEU A 122 -7.06 -15.48 -24.97
CA LEU A 122 -7.31 -16.84 -24.52
C LEU A 122 -8.80 -17.15 -24.50
N SER A 123 -9.13 -18.43 -24.60
CA SER A 123 -10.48 -18.89 -24.28
C SER A 123 -10.83 -18.58 -22.83
N GLY A 124 -12.12 -18.44 -22.52
CA GLY A 124 -12.56 -18.12 -21.16
C GLY A 124 -12.13 -19.16 -20.11
N SER A 125 -12.05 -20.45 -20.47
CA SER A 125 -11.48 -21.48 -19.60
C SER A 125 -9.96 -21.35 -19.47
N GLY A 126 -9.27 -21.04 -20.57
CA GLY A 126 -7.83 -20.80 -20.59
C GLY A 126 -7.41 -19.65 -19.70
N LEU A 127 -8.07 -18.50 -19.81
CA LEU A 127 -7.75 -17.33 -18.98
C LEU A 127 -8.02 -17.58 -17.50
N LYS A 128 -9.15 -18.20 -17.15
CA LYS A 128 -9.46 -18.57 -15.77
C LYS A 128 -8.39 -19.49 -15.17
N GLN A 129 -7.94 -20.49 -15.93
CA GLN A 129 -6.88 -21.38 -15.49
C GLN A 129 -5.55 -20.64 -15.35
N ALA A 130 -5.21 -19.77 -16.29
CA ALA A 130 -3.99 -18.96 -16.23
C ALA A 130 -3.98 -18.04 -15.00
N PHE A 131 -5.11 -17.39 -14.66
CA PHE A 131 -5.25 -16.61 -13.42
C PHE A 131 -5.01 -17.46 -12.16
N ARG A 132 -5.60 -18.66 -12.08
CA ARG A 132 -5.36 -19.58 -10.94
C ARG A 132 -3.92 -20.05 -10.86
N THR A 133 -3.27 -20.29 -12.00
CA THR A 133 -1.88 -20.73 -12.06
C THR A 133 -0.91 -19.63 -11.65
N HIS A 134 -1.08 -18.42 -12.20
CA HIS A 134 -0.09 -17.36 -12.10
C HIS A 134 -0.39 -16.32 -11.00
N LEU A 135 -1.66 -16.07 -10.70
CA LEU A 135 -2.08 -15.09 -9.67
C LEU A 135 -2.69 -15.76 -8.43
N ARG A 136 -2.89 -17.08 -8.44
CA ARG A 136 -3.50 -17.85 -7.34
C ARG A 136 -4.88 -17.34 -6.90
N ARG A 137 -5.58 -16.62 -7.76
CA ARG A 137 -6.91 -16.06 -7.50
C ARG A 137 -7.75 -16.02 -8.78
N SER A 138 -9.06 -15.86 -8.64
CA SER A 138 -9.94 -15.74 -9.80
C SER A 138 -9.89 -14.33 -10.41
N ILE A 139 -10.39 -14.18 -11.63
CA ILE A 139 -10.55 -12.88 -12.29
C ILE A 139 -11.44 -11.96 -11.45
N SER A 140 -12.54 -12.49 -10.89
CA SER A 140 -13.43 -11.73 -10.01
C SER A 140 -12.71 -11.26 -8.75
N ASP A 141 -11.85 -12.10 -8.16
CA ASP A 141 -11.09 -11.71 -6.97
C ASP A 141 -10.08 -10.60 -7.28
N GLU A 142 -9.45 -10.65 -8.46
CA GLU A 142 -8.57 -9.57 -8.92
C GLU A 142 -9.31 -8.24 -9.06
N ILE A 143 -10.50 -8.25 -9.67
CA ILE A 143 -11.34 -7.04 -9.78
C ILE A 143 -11.66 -6.47 -8.39
N GLN A 144 -12.05 -7.33 -7.45
CA GLN A 144 -12.39 -6.89 -6.10
C GLN A 144 -11.15 -6.38 -5.33
N ARG A 145 -9.99 -7.02 -5.50
CA ARG A 145 -8.72 -6.58 -4.90
C ARG A 145 -8.33 -5.18 -5.37
N VAL A 146 -8.35 -4.93 -6.68
CA VAL A 146 -8.03 -3.61 -7.25
C VAL A 146 -9.02 -2.56 -6.75
N ARG A 147 -10.32 -2.89 -6.67
CA ARG A 147 -11.33 -1.99 -6.08
C ARG A 147 -11.04 -1.69 -4.63
N LEU A 148 -10.65 -2.69 -3.83
CA LEU A 148 -10.34 -2.51 -2.41
C LEU A 148 -9.18 -1.53 -2.23
N GLU A 149 -8.13 -1.66 -3.03
CA GLU A 149 -6.98 -0.74 -3.00
C GLU A 149 -7.38 0.70 -3.33
N ALA A 150 -8.22 0.88 -4.35
CA ALA A 150 -8.76 2.20 -4.68
C ALA A 150 -9.63 2.77 -3.53
N VAL A 151 -10.45 1.94 -2.88
CA VAL A 151 -11.25 2.37 -1.71
C VAL A 151 -10.34 2.78 -0.56
N ARG A 152 -9.35 1.95 -0.17
CA ARG A 152 -8.37 2.27 0.89
C ARG A 152 -7.74 3.64 0.65
N ARG A 153 -7.29 3.89 -0.59
CA ARG A 153 -6.69 5.17 -0.98
C ARG A 153 -7.67 6.33 -0.80
N LEU A 154 -8.88 6.24 -1.37
CA LEU A 154 -9.88 7.31 -1.29
C LEU A 154 -10.37 7.56 0.15
N LEU A 155 -10.40 6.53 1.00
CA LEU A 155 -10.73 6.68 2.42
C LEU A 155 -9.71 7.52 3.17
N VAL A 156 -8.43 7.46 2.78
CA VAL A 156 -7.32 8.20 3.41
C VAL A 156 -7.18 9.59 2.80
N GLU A 157 -7.16 9.69 1.48
CA GLU A 157 -6.84 10.93 0.76
C GLU A 157 -7.98 11.93 0.67
N THR A 158 -9.23 11.50 0.90
CA THR A 158 -10.41 12.34 0.70
C THR A 158 -11.38 12.31 1.88
N ASP A 159 -12.16 13.38 2.01
CA ASP A 159 -13.32 13.44 2.92
C ASP A 159 -14.62 12.97 2.25
N TRP A 160 -14.54 12.20 1.15
CA TRP A 160 -15.73 11.77 0.41
C TRP A 160 -16.61 10.84 1.26
N THR A 161 -17.92 10.89 1.01
CA THR A 161 -18.86 9.96 1.64
C THR A 161 -18.59 8.54 1.15
N LEU A 162 -18.90 7.52 1.97
CA LEU A 162 -18.75 6.12 1.57
C LEU A 162 -19.57 5.80 0.31
N ASP A 163 -20.72 6.46 0.14
CA ASP A 163 -21.60 6.28 -1.02
C ASP A 163 -20.97 6.80 -2.32
N ARG A 164 -20.32 7.96 -2.24
CA ARG A 164 -19.53 8.50 -3.36
C ARG A 164 -18.37 7.58 -3.69
N ILE A 165 -17.60 7.13 -2.70
CA ILE A 165 -16.47 6.22 -2.92
C ILE A 165 -16.93 4.93 -3.58
N ALA A 166 -18.01 4.31 -3.08
CA ALA A 166 -18.57 3.10 -3.66
C ALA A 166 -18.97 3.27 -5.13
N SER A 167 -19.55 4.42 -5.47
CA SER A 167 -19.91 4.75 -6.85
C SER A 167 -18.66 4.92 -7.73
N ASP A 168 -17.67 5.65 -7.25
CA ASP A 168 -16.45 6.01 -8.00
C ASP A 168 -15.56 4.80 -8.28
N VAL A 169 -15.53 3.81 -7.38
CA VAL A 169 -14.76 2.57 -7.55
C VAL A 169 -15.54 1.43 -8.24
N GLY A 170 -16.77 1.69 -8.71
CA GLY A 170 -17.55 0.70 -9.46
C GLY A 170 -18.25 -0.37 -8.60
N LEU A 171 -18.42 -0.13 -7.30
CA LEU A 171 -19.20 -0.99 -6.38
C LEU A 171 -20.69 -0.64 -6.38
N GLY A 172 -21.02 0.57 -6.80
CA GLY A 172 -22.39 1.06 -6.99
C GLY A 172 -23.08 1.52 -5.71
N ASP A 173 -22.89 0.84 -4.58
CA ASP A 173 -23.48 1.24 -3.30
C ASP A 173 -22.60 0.91 -2.08
N VAL A 174 -22.91 1.58 -0.96
CA VAL A 174 -22.23 1.41 0.33
C VAL A 174 -22.31 -0.03 0.84
N ARG A 175 -23.38 -0.77 0.55
CA ARG A 175 -23.53 -2.16 0.99
C ARG A 175 -22.45 -3.06 0.37
N ASN A 176 -22.16 -2.88 -0.90
CA ASN A 176 -21.10 -3.60 -1.59
C ASN A 176 -19.70 -3.18 -1.10
N LEU A 177 -19.52 -1.92 -0.72
CA LEU A 177 -18.28 -1.44 -0.09
C LEU A 177 -18.03 -2.11 1.26
N HIS A 178 -19.03 -2.18 2.13
CA HIS A 178 -18.91 -2.92 3.40
C HIS A 178 -18.61 -4.40 3.17
N ARG A 179 -19.34 -5.09 2.28
CA ARG A 179 -19.05 -6.49 1.95
C ARG A 179 -17.64 -6.70 1.42
N LEU A 180 -17.13 -5.74 0.63
CA LEU A 180 -15.76 -5.78 0.13
C LEU A 180 -14.77 -5.69 1.29
N PHE A 181 -14.98 -4.77 2.23
CA PHE A 181 -14.16 -4.66 3.43
C PHE A 181 -14.26 -5.92 4.28
N ASP A 182 -15.46 -6.38 4.66
CA ASP A 182 -15.65 -7.58 5.48
C ASP A 182 -14.96 -8.83 4.89
N ARG A 183 -14.84 -8.88 3.56
CA ARG A 183 -14.21 -10.00 2.85
C ARG A 183 -12.68 -9.98 2.94
N PHE A 184 -12.06 -8.80 2.92
CA PHE A 184 -10.62 -8.65 2.76
C PHE A 184 -9.92 -7.98 3.96
N GLU A 185 -10.69 -7.34 4.83
CA GLU A 185 -10.27 -6.57 5.98
C GLU A 185 -11.05 -7.04 7.20
N GLN A 186 -10.42 -6.93 8.38
CA GLN A 186 -11.07 -7.26 9.66
C GLN A 186 -11.67 -6.03 10.35
N GLU A 187 -11.72 -4.89 9.65
CA GLU A 187 -12.21 -3.61 10.18
C GLU A 187 -13.16 -2.94 9.19
N SER A 188 -14.02 -2.04 9.67
CA SER A 188 -14.97 -1.32 8.81
C SER A 188 -14.30 -0.17 8.04
N PRO A 189 -14.84 0.26 6.88
CA PRO A 189 -14.32 1.41 6.13
C PRO A 189 -14.22 2.70 6.96
N THR A 190 -15.18 2.91 7.87
CA THR A 190 -15.21 4.08 8.76
C THR A 190 -14.10 4.01 9.80
N GLU A 191 -13.86 2.83 10.38
CA GLU A 191 -12.78 2.62 11.34
C GLU A 191 -11.41 2.74 10.66
N TYR A 192 -11.27 2.16 9.47
CA TYR A 192 -10.09 2.28 8.62
C TYR A 192 -9.74 3.76 8.38
N ARG A 193 -10.73 4.55 7.93
CA ARG A 193 -10.57 6.01 7.75
C ARG A 193 -10.14 6.70 9.04
N ARG A 194 -10.84 6.44 10.15
CA ARG A 194 -10.58 7.10 11.43
C ARG A 194 -9.16 6.85 11.92
N GLN A 195 -8.68 5.60 11.85
CA GLN A 195 -7.33 5.24 12.28
C GLN A 195 -6.25 5.88 11.40
N ARG A 196 -6.44 5.89 10.08
CA ARG A 196 -5.43 6.36 9.14
C ARG A 196 -5.39 7.89 9.00
N GLN A 197 -6.56 8.57 8.95
CA GLN A 197 -6.61 10.03 8.94
C GLN A 197 -6.34 10.66 10.31
N GLY A 198 -6.67 9.96 11.41
CA GLY A 198 -6.33 10.39 12.77
C GLY A 198 -4.82 10.48 12.98
N ASN A 199 -4.06 9.49 12.51
CA ASN A 199 -2.61 9.52 12.53
C ASN A 199 -2.03 10.63 11.62
N GLY A 200 -2.62 10.88 10.45
CA GLY A 200 -2.18 11.94 9.54
C GLY A 200 -2.42 13.37 10.05
N ARG A 201 -3.50 13.59 10.83
CA ARG A 201 -3.77 14.90 11.48
C ARG A 201 -2.86 15.15 12.68
N LEU A 202 -2.53 14.13 13.48
CA LEU A 202 -1.58 14.25 14.58
C LEU A 202 -0.15 14.53 14.08
N ALA A 203 0.27 13.87 13.00
CA ALA A 203 1.56 14.13 12.35
C ALA A 203 1.67 15.54 11.74
N ARG A 204 0.57 16.11 11.23
CA ARG A 204 0.53 17.51 10.75
C ARG A 204 0.56 18.53 11.88
N ALA A 205 -0.17 18.29 12.97
CA ALA A 205 -0.18 19.18 14.14
C ALA A 205 1.20 19.28 14.81
N ALA A 206 1.95 18.16 14.89
CA ALA A 206 3.33 18.16 15.39
C ALA A 206 4.30 18.96 14.51
N HIS A 207 4.03 19.08 13.20
CA HIS A 207 4.90 19.78 12.26
C HIS A 207 4.64 21.30 12.18
N ASP A 208 3.41 21.73 12.51
CA ASP A 208 3.04 23.15 12.57
C ASP A 208 3.47 23.81 13.89
N ASP A 209 3.59 23.05 14.99
CA ASP A 209 4.06 23.54 16.30
C ASP A 209 5.58 23.85 16.30
N GLU A 210 6.37 23.16 15.49
CA GLU A 210 7.82 23.42 15.33
C GLU A 210 8.14 24.65 14.46
N ARG A 211 7.17 25.18 13.70
CA ARG A 211 7.33 26.41 12.92
C ARG A 211 6.82 27.67 13.64
N GLY A 212 6.27 27.51 14.84
CA GLY A 212 5.68 28.58 15.65
C GLY A 212 6.46 29.01 16.89
N ALA A 213 7.62 28.40 17.19
CA ALA A 213 8.45 28.84 18.30
C ALA A 213 9.30 30.06 17.89
N PRO A 214 9.28 31.17 18.67
CA PRO A 214 9.87 32.46 18.32
C PRO A 214 11.40 32.46 18.20
#